data_AF-A0A3A1XK96-F1
#
_entry.id   AF-A0A3A1XK96-F1
#
_cell.length_a   1.000
_cell.length_b   1.000
_cell.length_c   1.000
_cell.angle_alpha   90.00
_cell.angle_beta   90.00
_cell.angle_gamma   90.00
#
_symmetry.space_group_name_H-M   'P 1'
#
loop_
_entity.id
_entity.type
_entity.pdbx_description
1 polymer ?
#
loop_
_entity_poly.entity_id
_entity_poly.type
_entity_poly.pdbx_seq_one_letter_code
_entity_poly.pdbx_strand_id
1 'polypeptide(L)'
;DASYKNASAAKQAALDNAIDSAESIVKKAGATEKEISDATSALNNAVTGLDGHDTSALQAAVTAAESKKKTVAYTNASDTKKTAFDNAVAAAQAILDSP
;
A
#
# COMPACT_ATOMS: atom_id res chain seq x y z
N ASP A 1 -4.38 8.30 -3.48
CA ASP A 1 -3.64 8.30 -2.21
C ASP A 1 -2.74 7.07 -2.13
N ALA A 2 -1.55 7.15 -1.52
CA ALA A 2 -0.71 5.95 -1.30
C ALA A 2 -1.38 4.98 -0.31
N SER A 3 -2.16 5.50 0.64
CA SER A 3 -2.94 4.70 1.58
C SER A 3 -3.94 3.77 0.91
N TYR A 4 -4.47 4.13 -0.26
CA TYR A 4 -5.35 3.25 -1.03
C TYR A 4 -4.57 2.40 -2.05
N LYS A 5 -3.68 3.02 -2.83
CA LYS A 5 -2.97 2.30 -3.91
C LYS A 5 -2.08 1.17 -3.40
N ASN A 6 -1.53 1.34 -2.20
CA ASN A 6 -0.65 0.38 -1.55
C ASN A 6 -1.35 -0.34 -0.39
N ALA A 7 -2.68 -0.22 -0.26
CA ALA A 7 -3.43 -1.01 0.70
C ALA A 7 -3.61 -2.44 0.20
N SER A 8 -3.91 -3.34 1.12
CA SER A 8 -4.22 -4.72 0.76
C SER A 8 -5.47 -4.77 -0.11
N ALA A 9 -5.52 -5.73 -1.03
CA ALA A 9 -6.64 -5.90 -1.96
C ALA A 9 -8.00 -5.98 -1.23
N ALA A 10 -8.03 -6.58 -0.03
CA ALA A 10 -9.22 -6.66 0.80
C ALA A 10 -9.69 -5.28 1.29
N LYS A 11 -8.76 -4.38 1.65
CA LYS A 11 -9.09 -3.01 2.11
C LYS A 11 -9.46 -2.09 0.96
N GLN A 12 -8.81 -2.22 -0.20
CA GLN A 12 -9.23 -1.53 -1.42
C GLN A 12 -10.68 -1.90 -1.77
N ALA A 13 -10.98 -3.20 -1.85
CA ALA A 13 -12.33 -3.68 -2.14
C ALA A 13 -13.36 -3.24 -1.08
N ALA A 14 -12.98 -3.19 0.20
CA ALA A 14 -13.86 -2.71 1.26
C ALA A 14 -14.23 -1.23 1.06
N LEU A 15 -13.28 -0.38 0.66
CA LEU A 15 -13.55 1.02 0.37
C LEU A 15 -14.39 1.19 -0.90
N ASP A 16 -14.07 0.47 -1.98
CA ASP A 16 -14.81 0.54 -3.24
C ASP A 16 -16.28 0.13 -3.02
N ASN A 17 -16.52 -0.97 -2.31
CA ASN A 17 -17.88 -1.41 -1.97
C ASN A 17 -18.63 -0.40 -1.08
N ALA A 18 -17.93 0.27 -0.16
CA ALA A 18 -18.53 1.31 0.69
C ALA A 18 -18.91 2.55 -0.14
N ILE A 19 -18.08 2.92 -1.14
CA ILE A 19 -18.37 3.99 -2.10
C ILE A 19 -19.60 3.63 -2.94
N ASP A 20 -19.64 2.43 -3.53
CA ASP A 20 -20.77 1.97 -4.34
C ASP A 20 -22.09 1.96 -3.54
N SER A 21 -22.02 1.49 -2.29
CA SER A 21 -23.17 1.48 -1.38
C SER A 21 -23.65 2.90 -1.07
N ALA A 22 -22.73 3.81 -0.75
CA ALA A 22 -23.06 5.20 -0.47
C ALA A 22 -23.65 5.91 -1.70
N GLU A 23 -23.11 5.68 -2.90
CA GLU A 23 -23.67 6.19 -4.14
C GLU A 23 -25.10 5.70 -4.39
N SER A 24 -25.37 4.43 -4.09
CA SER A 24 -26.72 3.86 -4.18
C SER A 24 -27.70 4.57 -3.24
N ILE A 25 -27.29 4.85 -2.00
CA ILE A 25 -28.10 5.61 -1.04
C ILE A 25 -28.35 7.04 -1.52
N VAL A 26 -27.35 7.72 -2.09
CA VAL A 26 -27.51 9.07 -2.65
C VAL A 26 -28.54 9.10 -3.79
N LYS A 27 -28.59 8.04 -4.61
CA LYS A 27 -29.53 7.92 -5.74
C LYS A 27 -30.93 7.46 -5.30
N LYS A 28 -31.09 6.95 -4.07
CA LYS A 28 -32.35 6.39 -3.56
C LYS A 28 -33.35 7.50 -3.17
N ALA A 29 -34.48 7.53 -3.86
CA ALA A 29 -35.61 8.35 -3.45
C ALA A 29 -36.14 7.90 -2.07
N GLY A 30 -36.21 8.83 -1.12
CA GLY A 30 -36.67 8.54 0.24
C GLY A 30 -35.65 7.78 1.11
N ALA A 31 -34.35 7.90 0.82
CA ALA A 31 -33.30 7.44 1.73
C ALA A 31 -33.54 7.97 3.15
N THR A 32 -33.44 7.09 4.14
CA THR A 32 -33.66 7.44 5.54
C THR A 32 -32.41 8.02 6.18
N GLU A 33 -32.57 8.80 7.25
CA GLU A 33 -31.44 9.32 8.04
C GLU A 33 -30.52 8.20 8.54
N LYS A 34 -31.11 7.05 8.91
CA LYS A 34 -30.34 5.87 9.33
C LYS A 34 -29.48 5.31 8.20
N GLU A 35 -30.02 5.15 7.00
CA GLU A 35 -29.26 4.65 5.84
C GLU A 35 -28.10 5.58 5.49
N ILE A 36 -28.32 6.90 5.55
CA ILE A 36 -27.29 7.90 5.31
C ILE A 36 -26.20 7.83 6.38
N SER A 37 -26.58 7.71 7.65
CA SER A 37 -25.64 7.60 8.78
C SER A 37 -24.82 6.31 8.72
N ASP A 38 -25.46 5.18 8.42
CA ASP A 38 -24.80 3.88 8.27
C ASP A 38 -23.80 3.91 7.10
N ALA A 39 -24.19 4.46 5.94
CA ALA A 39 -23.30 4.59 4.78
C ALA A 39 -22.10 5.50 5.07
N THR A 40 -22.33 6.62 5.76
CA THR A 40 -21.26 7.54 6.19
C THR A 40 -20.29 6.84 7.14
N SER A 41 -20.80 6.07 8.10
CA SER A 41 -20.00 5.31 9.05
C SER A 41 -19.18 4.23 8.34
N ALA A 42 -19.78 3.51 7.39
CA ALA A 42 -19.10 2.50 6.60
C ALA A 42 -17.94 3.09 5.77
N LEU A 43 -18.17 4.23 5.11
CA LEU A 43 -17.13 4.96 4.38
C LEU A 43 -15.98 5.37 5.30
N ASN A 44 -16.29 6.00 6.44
CA ASN A 44 -15.27 6.44 7.39
C ASN A 44 -14.45 5.26 7.93
N ASN A 45 -15.09 4.14 8.24
CA ASN A 45 -14.41 2.93 8.70
C ASN A 45 -13.54 2.30 7.60
N ALA A 46 -14.00 2.31 6.34
CA ALA A 46 -13.22 1.80 5.22
C ALA A 46 -11.98 2.68 4.94
N VAL A 47 -12.14 4.00 4.97
CA VAL A 47 -11.03 4.96 4.79
C VAL A 47 -10.00 4.85 5.91
N THR A 48 -10.45 4.84 7.16
CA THR A 48 -9.55 4.71 8.33
C THR A 48 -8.94 3.31 8.45
N GLY A 49 -9.60 2.30 7.86
CA GLY A 49 -9.13 0.93 7.80
C GLY A 49 -8.17 0.62 6.66
N LEU A 50 -7.84 1.59 5.79
CA LEU A 50 -6.80 1.46 4.78
C LEU A 50 -5.44 1.25 5.47
N ASP A 51 -4.71 0.24 5.00
CA ASP A 51 -3.43 -0.20 5.53
C ASP A 51 -2.25 0.16 4.62
N GLY A 52 -2.50 0.92 3.54
CA GLY A 52 -1.45 1.36 2.65
C GLY A 52 -0.59 2.46 3.27
N HIS A 53 0.69 2.44 2.89
CA HIS A 53 1.68 3.41 3.34
C HIS A 53 2.48 3.95 2.16
N ASP A 54 3.06 5.15 2.31
CA ASP A 54 4.00 5.67 1.32
C ASP A 54 5.31 4.87 1.36
N THR A 55 5.58 4.15 0.28
CA THR A 55 6.77 3.31 0.10
C THR A 55 7.81 3.96 -0.81
N SER A 56 7.62 5.22 -1.23
CA SER A 56 8.51 5.91 -2.18
C SER A 56 9.97 5.94 -1.72
N ALA A 57 10.23 6.18 -0.44
CA ALA A 57 11.56 6.16 0.14
C ALA A 57 12.21 4.76 0.08
N LEU A 58 11.43 3.70 0.32
CA LEU A 58 11.90 2.32 0.23
C LEU A 58 12.22 1.95 -1.21
N GLN A 59 11.36 2.32 -2.16
CA GLN A 59 11.58 2.11 -3.59
C GLN A 59 12.85 2.82 -4.09
N ALA A 60 13.09 4.05 -3.62
CA ALA A 60 14.30 4.80 -3.92
C ALA A 60 15.56 4.11 -3.35
N ALA A 61 15.49 3.62 -2.10
CA ALA A 61 16.58 2.89 -1.47
C ALA A 61 16.93 1.59 -2.21
N VAL A 62 15.92 0.81 -2.63
CA VAL A 62 16.12 -0.40 -3.46
C VAL A 62 16.75 -0.04 -4.80
N THR A 63 16.28 1.01 -5.47
CA THR A 63 16.85 1.46 -6.75
C THR A 63 18.32 1.87 -6.62
N ALA A 64 18.66 2.60 -5.55
CA ALA A 64 20.03 2.97 -5.23
C ALA A 64 20.89 1.73 -4.92
N ALA A 65 20.33 0.75 -4.21
CA ALA A 65 21.01 -0.49 -3.89
C ALA A 65 21.30 -1.35 -5.14
N GLU A 66 20.34 -1.49 -6.05
CA GLU A 66 20.54 -2.15 -7.35
C GLU A 66 21.59 -1.45 -8.21
N SER A 67 21.67 -0.12 -8.13
CA SER A 67 22.75 0.64 -8.76
C SER A 67 24.11 0.36 -8.11
N LYS A 68 24.14 0.22 -6.78
CA LYS A 68 25.36 -0.09 -6.01
C LYS A 68 25.96 -1.45 -6.39
N LYS A 69 25.13 -2.46 -6.71
CA LYS A 69 25.58 -3.79 -7.18
C LYS A 69 26.47 -3.72 -8.42
N LYS A 70 26.32 -2.67 -9.24
CA LYS A 70 27.10 -2.46 -10.47
C LYS A 70 28.45 -1.79 -10.22
N THR A 71 28.76 -1.43 -8.98
CA THR A 71 30.00 -0.70 -8.64
C THR A 71 31.08 -1.64 -8.12
N VAL A 72 32.35 -1.25 -8.29
CA VAL A 72 33.51 -1.99 -7.76
C VAL A 72 33.46 -2.17 -6.25
N ALA A 73 32.79 -1.26 -5.54
CA ALA A 73 32.61 -1.35 -4.09
C ALA A 73 31.78 -2.58 -3.69
N TYR A 74 30.78 -2.97 -4.50
CA TYR A 74 30.04 -4.21 -4.27
C TYR A 74 30.82 -5.41 -4.81
N THR A 75 31.37 -5.35 -6.04
CA THR A 75 32.04 -6.53 -6.63
C THR A 75 33.26 -6.98 -5.84
N ASN A 76 34.00 -6.04 -5.22
CA ASN A 76 35.19 -6.34 -4.41
C ASN A 76 34.87 -6.51 -2.91
N ALA A 77 33.60 -6.39 -2.50
CA ALA A 77 33.20 -6.67 -1.12
C ALA A 77 33.36 -8.17 -0.81
N SER A 78 33.56 -8.49 0.47
CA SER A 78 33.56 -9.87 0.93
C SER A 78 32.19 -10.52 0.73
N ASP A 79 32.18 -11.84 0.56
CA ASP A 79 30.94 -12.60 0.33
C ASP A 79 29.93 -12.40 1.45
N THR A 80 30.37 -12.38 2.71
CA THR A 80 29.49 -12.08 3.86
C THR A 80 28.81 -10.71 3.73
N LYS A 81 29.51 -9.68 3.24
CA LYS A 81 28.93 -8.34 3.03
C LYS A 81 27.96 -8.33 1.84
N LYS A 82 28.28 -9.03 0.75
CA LYS A 82 27.39 -9.18 -0.40
C LYS A 82 26.10 -9.89 -0.01
N THR A 83 26.19 -11.03 0.65
CA THR A 83 25.03 -11.78 1.13
C THR A 83 24.14 -10.93 2.06
N ALA A 84 24.73 -10.24 3.03
CA ALA A 84 23.96 -9.37 3.92
C ALA A 84 23.27 -8.23 3.16
N PHE A 85 23.97 -7.62 2.20
CA PHE A 85 23.41 -6.57 1.35
C PHE A 85 22.27 -7.10 0.47
N ASP A 86 22.47 -8.23 -0.22
CA ASP A 86 21.48 -8.82 -1.12
C ASP A 86 20.23 -9.29 -0.37
N ASN A 87 20.41 -9.86 0.82
CA ASN A 87 19.30 -10.23 1.70
C ASN A 87 18.47 -9.01 2.12
N ALA A 88 19.12 -7.89 2.44
CA ALA A 88 18.43 -6.66 2.80
C ALA A 88 17.64 -6.07 1.62
N VAL A 89 18.23 -6.11 0.41
CA VAL A 89 17.53 -5.67 -0.82
C VAL A 89 16.35 -6.58 -1.13
N ALA A 90 16.51 -7.90 -1.02
CA ALA A 90 15.44 -8.86 -1.24
C ALA A 90 14.29 -8.68 -0.24
N ALA A 91 14.61 -8.46 1.05
CA ALA A 91 13.60 -8.19 2.06
C ALA A 91 12.83 -6.89 1.78
N ALA A 92 13.52 -5.83 1.37
CA ALA A 92 12.88 -4.57 0.97
C ALA A 92 11.97 -4.75 -0.26
N GLN A 93 12.42 -5.51 -1.26
CA GLN A 93 11.60 -5.80 -2.45
C GLN A 93 10.35 -6.61 -2.11
N ALA A 94 10.46 -7.59 -1.21
CA ALA A 94 9.30 -8.37 -0.76
C ALA A 94 8.22 -7.51 -0.08
N ILE A 95 8.63 -6.47 0.67
CA ILE A 95 7.71 -5.48 1.24
C ILE A 95 7.04 -4.66 0.14
N LEU A 96 7.78 -4.25 -0.89
CA LEU A 96 7.24 -3.45 -2.01
C LEU A 96 6.28 -4.26 -2.90
N ASP A 97 6.51 -5.56 -3.06
CA ASP A 97 5.71 -6.44 -3.91
C ASP A 97 4.40 -6.92 -3.24
N SER A 98 4.24 -6.66 -1.94
CA SER A 98 3.07 -7.06 -1.15
C SER A 98 2.27 -5.83 -0.69
N PRO A 99 1.49 -5.18 -1.58
CA PRO A 99 0.54 -4.15 -1.18
C PRO A 99 -0.60 -4.71 -0.33
#